data_AF-A0A821LAA4-F1
#
_entry.id   AF-A0A821LAA4-F1
#
_cell.length_a   1.000
_cell.length_b   1.000
_cell.length_c   1.000
_cell.angle_alpha   90.00
_cell.angle_beta   90.00
_cell.angle_gamma   90.00
#
_symmetry.space_group_name_H-M   'P 1'
#
loop_
_entity.id
_entity.type
_entity.pdbx_description
1 polymer ?
#
loop_
_entity_poly.entity_id
_entity_poly.type
_entity_poly.pdbx_seq_one_letter_code
_entity_poly.pdbx_strand_id
1 'polypeptide(L)' 'SWSQYRPDQAKFYPEDLDGSLCTHIVYAFIVLKNSKLAPFQSNDEDTQSSK' A
#
# COMPACT_ATOMS: atom_id res chain seq x y z
N SER A 1 2.81 -1.15 0.70
CA SER A 1 3.51 -1.39 -0.59
C SER A 1 4.95 -0.86 -0.59
N TRP A 2 5.75 -1.08 -1.65
CA TRP A 2 7.22 -0.93 -1.66
C TRP A 2 7.76 0.49 -1.48
N SER A 3 6.96 1.53 -1.74
CA SER A 3 7.40 2.93 -1.63
C SER A 3 7.80 3.34 -0.20
N GLN A 4 7.25 2.66 0.81
CA GLN A 4 7.55 2.87 2.23
C GLN A 4 9.03 2.57 2.60
N TYR A 5 9.73 1.79 1.76
CA TYR A 5 11.11 1.37 2.02
C TYR A 5 12.15 2.26 1.34
N ARG A 6 11.74 3.28 0.57
CA ARG A 6 12.69 4.21 -0.04
C ARG A 6 13.40 5.05 1.04
N PRO A 7 14.66 5.46 0.81
CA PRO A 7 15.39 6.30 1.75
C PRO A 7 14.88 7.75 1.72
N ASP A 8 15.03 8.41 2.87
CA ASP A 8 14.90 9.86 3.06
C ASP A 8 13.66 10.47 2.38
N GLN A 9 13.86 11.50 1.56
CA GLN A 9 12.81 12.29 0.90
C GLN A 9 12.01 11.49 -0.14
N ALA A 10 12.49 10.32 -0.57
CA ALA A 10 11.78 9.49 -1.53
C ALA A 10 10.83 8.48 -0.86
N LYS A 11 10.87 8.37 0.48
CA LYS A 11 9.93 7.57 1.25
C LYS A 11 8.51 8.12 1.10
N PHE A 12 7.55 7.24 0.87
CA PHE A 12 6.18 7.64 0.58
C PHE A 12 5.17 6.69 1.23
N TYR A 13 4.25 7.29 1.96
CA TYR A 13 3.15 6.66 2.70
C TYR A 13 1.79 7.14 2.17
N PRO A 14 0.68 6.45 2.51
CA PRO A 14 -0.65 6.88 2.12
C PRO A 14 -0.99 8.33 2.53
N GLU A 15 -0.46 8.80 3.66
CA GLU A 15 -0.68 10.16 4.18
C GLU A 15 -0.04 11.25 3.32
N ASP A 16 0.96 10.90 2.51
CA ASP A 16 1.60 11.81 1.56
C ASP A 16 0.74 12.02 0.29
N LEU A 17 -0.34 11.24 0.11
CA LEU A 17 -1.24 11.34 -1.04
C LEU A 17 -2.36 12.35 -0.78
N ASP A 18 -2.39 13.43 -1.57
CA ASP A 18 -3.54 14.33 -1.62
C ASP A 18 -4.76 13.60 -2.20
N GLY A 19 -5.79 13.40 -1.37
CA GLY A 19 -7.02 12.72 -1.75
C GLY A 19 -7.86 13.42 -2.83
N SER A 20 -7.52 14.66 -3.19
CA SER A 20 -8.17 15.42 -4.26
C SER A 20 -7.43 15.37 -5.60
N LEU A 21 -6.21 14.82 -5.63
CA LEU A 21 -5.35 14.86 -6.82
C LEU A 21 -5.82 13.93 -7.94
N CYS A 22 -6.40 12.78 -7.58
CA CYS A 22 -6.77 11.71 -8.51
C CYS A 22 -8.25 11.37 -8.38
N THR A 23 -8.88 10.92 -9.48
CA THR A 23 -10.26 10.41 -9.44
C THR A 23 -10.33 8.95 -8.99
N HIS A 24 -9.25 8.19 -9.20
CA HIS A 24 -9.15 6.78 -8.85
C HIS A 24 -7.74 6.48 -8.35
N ILE A 25 -7.63 5.60 -7.35
CA ILE A 25 -6.37 5.12 -6.81
C ILE A 25 -6.35 3.59 -6.99
N VAL A 26 -5.25 3.07 -7.56
CA VAL A 26 -5.05 1.63 -7.75
C VAL A 26 -3.93 1.18 -6.81
N TYR A 27 -4.25 0.35 -5.82
CA TYR A 27 -3.27 -0.19 -4.89
C TYR A 27 -2.46 -1.33 -5.52
N ALA A 28 -1.16 -1.12 -5.71
CA ALA A 28 -0.25 -2.09 -6.30
C ALA A 28 0.63 -2.71 -5.20
N PHE A 29 0.68 -4.03 -5.00
CA PHE A 29 -0.11 -5.09 -5.63
C PHE A 29 -0.76 -5.97 -4.55
N ILE A 30 -1.75 -6.75 -4.96
CA ILE A 30 -2.18 -7.95 -4.25
C ILE A 30 -1.53 -9.18 -4.87
N VAL A 31 -1.51 -10.30 -4.16
CA VAL A 31 -0.99 -11.57 -4.69
C VAL A 31 -2.04 -12.67 -4.71
N LEU A 32 -1.79 -13.72 -5.49
CA LEU A 32 -2.57 -14.95 -5.46
C LEU A 32 -1.84 -16.01 -4.63
N LYS A 33 -2.50 -16.51 -3.58
CA LYS A 33 -2.04 -17.65 -2.78
C LYS A 33 -3.15 -18.69 -2.75
N ASN A 34 -2.85 -19.91 -3.19
CA ASN A 34 -3.84 -20.99 -3.31
C ASN A 34 -5.09 -20.57 -4.11
N SER A 35 -4.87 -19.86 -5.23
CA SER A 35 -5.93 -19.32 -6.10
C SER A 35 -6.92 -18.36 -5.39
N LYS A 36 -6.52 -17.79 -4.25
CA LYS A 36 -7.25 -16.74 -3.54
C LYS A 36 -6.41 -15.48 -3.46
N LEU A 37 -7.07 -14.33 -3.42
CA LEU A 37 -6.40 -13.06 -3.17
C LEU A 37 -5.80 -13.05 -1.76
N ALA A 38 -4.59 -12.55 -1.64
CA ALA A 38 -3.88 -12.37 -0.38
C ALA A 38 -3.08 -11.06 -0.39
N PRO A 39 -2.78 -10.48 0.79
CA PRO A 39 -1.90 -9.33 0.93
C PRO A 39 -0.51 -9.64 0.36
N PHE A 40 0.14 -8.65 -0.27
CA PHE A 40 1.52 -8.80 -0.73
C PHE A 40 2.50 -8.80 0.43
N GLN A 41 2.28 -7.92 1.43
CA GLN A 41 3.07 -7.83 2.65
C GLN A 41 2.16 -7.93 3.88
N SER A 42 2.72 -8.33 5.03
CA SER A 42 1.97 -8.45 6.28
C SER A 42 1.41 -7.12 6.77
N ASN A 43 2.07 -6.01 6.44
CA ASN A 43 1.60 -4.67 6.78
C ASN A 43 0.66 -4.06 5.72
N ASP A 44 0.24 -4.84 4.72
CA ASP A 44 -0.85 -4.47 3.80
C ASP A 44 -2.21 -5.01 4.30
N GLU A 45 -2.28 -5.71 5.43
CA GLU A 45 -3.55 -6.20 6.00
C GLU A 45 -4.39 -5.07 6.60
N ASP A 46 -5.70 -5.10 6.44
CA ASP A 46 -6.65 -4.20 7.13
C ASP A 46 -6.79 -4.58 8.62
N THR A 47 -5.68 -4.52 9.35
CA THR A 47 -5.64 -4.66 10.81
C THR A 47 -5.27 -3.33 11.44
N GLN A 48 -5.53 -3.15 12.74
CA GLN A 48 -5.19 -1.92 13.48
C GLN A 48 -3.71 -1.51 13.36
N SER A 49 -2.82 -2.41 12.91
CA SER A 49 -1.40 -2.14 12.62
C SER A 49 -1.15 -1.32 11.35
N SER A 50 -2.18 -1.10 10.53
CA SER A 50 -2.14 -0.27 9.32
C SER A 50 -2.59 1.18 9.59
N LYS A 51 -2.72 1.56 10.86
CA LYS A 51 -3.10 2.88 11.35
C LYS A 51 -2.08 3.43 12.33
#